data_AF-A0A134A906-F1
#
_entry.id   AF-A0A134A906-F1
#
_cell.length_a   1.000
_cell.length_b   1.000
_cell.length_c   1.000
_cell.angle_alpha   90.00
_cell.angle_beta   90.00
_cell.angle_gamma   90.00
#
_symmetry.space_group_name_H-M   'P 1'
#
loop_
_entity.id
_entity.type
_entity.pdbx_description
1 polymer ?
#
loop_
_entity_poly.entity_id
_entity_poly.type
_entity_poly.pdbx_seq_one_letter_code
_entity_poly.pdbx_strand_id
1 'polypeptide(L)'
;MGSSAMLKIKCDQVINEEGYSIATEAGNLDAIQDFDGDLVITMSDLAEELLADAKIAHVAGIRNIVDKKEIKEQLEAFLEAVEA
;
A
#
# COMPACT_ATOMS: atom_id res chain seq x y z
N MET A 1 -13.81 7.11 -1.58
CA MET A 1 -13.99 6.34 -2.84
C MET A 1 -13.09 6.83 -3.97
N GLY A 2 -13.09 8.13 -4.35
CA GLY A 2 -12.24 8.62 -5.44
C GLY A 2 -10.73 8.47 -5.22
N SER A 3 -10.23 8.80 -4.01
CA SER A 3 -8.81 8.75 -3.68
C SER A 3 -8.25 7.33 -3.63
N SER A 4 -8.97 6.38 -3.02
CA SER A 4 -8.55 4.96 -2.94
C SER A 4 -8.47 4.31 -4.32
N ALA A 5 -9.42 4.61 -5.21
CA ALA A 5 -9.38 4.11 -6.59
C ALA A 5 -8.18 4.68 -7.35
N MET A 6 -7.87 5.97 -7.16
CA MET A 6 -6.71 6.60 -7.79
C MET A 6 -5.39 6.02 -7.31
N LEU A 7 -5.26 5.79 -5.99
CA LEU A 7 -4.10 5.12 -5.42
C LEU A 7 -3.93 3.72 -6.02
N LYS A 8 -4.99 2.91 -6.04
CA LYS A 8 -4.96 1.57 -6.66
C LYS A 8 -4.48 1.63 -8.11
N ILE A 9 -5.06 2.52 -8.93
CA ILE A 9 -4.66 2.69 -10.34
C ILE A 9 -3.17 3.02 -10.45
N LYS A 10 -2.62 3.83 -9.54
CA LYS A 10 -1.21 4.23 -9.57
C LYS A 10 -0.30 3.11 -9.10
N CYS A 11 -0.67 2.38 -8.06
CA CYS A 11 0.01 1.15 -7.65
C CYS A 11 0.03 0.13 -8.79
N ASP A 12 -1.12 -0.13 -9.42
CA ASP A 12 -1.22 -1.06 -10.56
C ASP A 12 -0.32 -0.62 -11.72
N GLN A 13 -0.22 0.69 -12.00
CA GLN A 13 0.70 1.20 -13.03
C GLN A 13 2.15 0.87 -12.69
N VAL A 14 2.61 1.16 -11.47
CA VAL A 14 3.99 0.87 -11.04
C VAL A 14 4.27 -0.63 -11.04
N ILE A 15 3.37 -1.44 -10.49
CA ILE A 15 3.48 -2.90 -10.43
C ILE A 15 3.63 -3.49 -11.83
N ASN A 16 2.81 -3.04 -12.78
CA ASN A 16 2.89 -3.51 -14.17
C ASN A 16 4.13 -3.00 -14.91
N GLU A 17 4.57 -1.76 -14.63
CA GLU A 17 5.75 -1.16 -15.25
C GLU A 17 7.05 -1.86 -14.81
N GLU A 18 7.13 -2.26 -13.54
CA GLU A 18 8.31 -2.92 -12.97
C GLU A 18 8.23 -4.46 -13.01
N GLY A 19 7.04 -5.02 -13.29
CA GLY A 19 6.83 -6.47 -13.35
C GLY A 19 6.76 -7.14 -11.98
N TYR A 20 6.29 -6.44 -10.95
CA TYR A 20 6.15 -6.99 -9.60
C TYR A 20 5.02 -8.02 -9.54
N SER A 21 5.23 -9.10 -8.80
CA SER A 21 4.20 -10.13 -8.54
C SER A 21 3.30 -9.73 -7.37
N ILE A 22 2.72 -8.53 -7.43
CA ILE A 22 1.85 -7.96 -6.39
C ILE A 22 0.43 -7.85 -6.93
N ALA A 23 -0.56 -8.32 -6.16
CA ALA A 23 -1.97 -8.08 -6.42
C ALA A 23 -2.47 -6.94 -5.52
N THR A 24 -3.30 -6.05 -6.06
CA THR A 24 -3.86 -4.93 -5.29
C THR A 24 -5.38 -4.99 -5.23
N GLU A 25 -5.93 -4.57 -4.10
CA GLU A 25 -7.34 -4.27 -3.92
C GLU A 25 -7.52 -2.88 -3.31
N ALA A 26 -8.69 -2.27 -3.54
CA ALA A 26 -9.04 -1.00 -2.92
C ALA A 26 -10.08 -1.25 -1.82
N GLY A 27 -9.75 -0.88 -0.59
CA GLY A 27 -10.63 -0.95 0.57
C GLY A 27 -10.88 0.41 1.22
N ASN A 28 -11.68 0.39 2.28
CA ASN A 28 -11.81 1.47 3.27
C ASN A 28 -11.23 1.01 4.61
N LEU A 29 -11.24 1.87 5.63
CA LEU A 29 -10.75 1.53 6.96
C LEU A 29 -11.49 0.34 7.60
N ASP A 30 -12.79 0.19 7.32
CA ASP A 30 -13.57 -0.95 7.84
C ASP A 30 -13.08 -2.28 7.26
N ALA A 31 -12.70 -2.31 5.97
CA ALA A 31 -12.15 -3.48 5.31
C ALA A 31 -10.78 -3.90 5.85
N ILE A 32 -10.05 -2.99 6.49
CA ILE A 32 -8.73 -3.30 7.10
C ILE A 32 -8.87 -4.29 8.26
N GLN A 33 -10.00 -4.27 8.99
CA GLN A 33 -10.19 -5.17 10.14
C GLN A 33 -10.25 -6.65 9.76
N ASP A 34 -10.67 -6.94 8.53
CA ASP A 34 -10.77 -8.28 7.94
C ASP A 34 -9.70 -8.52 6.86
N PHE A 35 -8.74 -7.61 6.70
CA PHE A 35 -7.69 -7.70 5.68
C PHE A 35 -6.66 -8.78 6.06
N ASP A 36 -6.37 -9.66 5.13
CA ASP A 36 -5.44 -10.78 5.28
C ASP A 36 -4.20 -10.69 4.37
N GLY A 37 -4.04 -9.57 3.67
CA GLY A 37 -2.88 -9.32 2.81
C GLY A 37 -1.64 -8.85 3.58
N ASP A 38 -0.51 -8.87 2.88
CA ASP A 38 0.80 -8.63 3.49
C ASP A 38 1.12 -7.13 3.71
N LEU A 39 0.59 -6.26 2.85
CA LEU A 39 0.89 -4.83 2.83
C LEU A 39 -0.37 -3.99 2.74
N VAL A 40 -0.49 -3.00 3.63
CA VAL A 40 -1.45 -1.90 3.50
C VAL A 40 -0.71 -0.63 3.07
N ILE A 41 -1.08 -0.08 1.91
CA ILE A 41 -0.60 1.24 1.47
C ILE A 41 -1.69 2.29 1.67
N THR A 42 -1.37 3.36 2.41
CA THR A 42 -2.31 4.45 2.69
C THR A 42 -1.57 5.76 2.88
N MET A 43 -2.31 6.85 3.11
CA MET A 43 -1.72 8.15 3.41
C MET A 43 -0.93 8.08 4.74
N SER A 44 0.21 8.79 4.83
CA SER A 44 1.10 8.72 6.00
C SER A 44 0.42 9.03 7.33
N ASP A 45 -0.57 9.92 7.34
CA ASP A 45 -1.37 10.25 8.53
C ASP A 45 -2.17 9.04 9.05
N LEU A 46 -2.76 8.26 8.15
CA LEU A 46 -3.46 7.02 8.51
C LEU A 46 -2.50 5.85 8.75
N ALA A 47 -1.35 5.83 8.08
CA ALA A 47 -0.37 4.77 8.24
C ALA A 47 0.14 4.66 9.69
N GLU A 48 0.34 5.80 10.36
CA GLU A 48 0.74 5.86 11.77
C GLU A 48 -0.32 5.24 12.69
N GLU A 49 -1.61 5.45 12.41
CA GLU A 49 -2.71 4.84 13.17
C GLU A 49 -2.77 3.33 12.95
N LEU A 50 -2.52 2.88 11.71
CA LEU A 50 -2.55 1.46 11.33
C LEU A 50 -1.35 0.67 11.86
N LEU A 51 -0.18 1.30 11.98
CA LEU A 51 1.00 0.66 12.60
C LEU A 51 0.78 0.30 14.07
N ALA A 52 -0.18 0.94 14.75
CA ALA A 52 -0.56 0.57 16.10
C ALA A 52 -1.46 -0.69 16.15
N ASP A 53 -2.03 -1.11 15.02
CA ASP A 53 -2.82 -2.34 14.92
C ASP A 53 -1.91 -3.54 14.66
N ALA A 54 -1.78 -4.40 15.67
CA ALA A 54 -0.92 -5.59 15.62
C ALA A 54 -1.34 -6.63 14.56
N LYS A 55 -2.50 -6.47 13.92
CA LYS A 55 -2.95 -7.36 12.84
C LYS A 55 -2.26 -7.08 11.51
N ILE A 56 -1.74 -5.88 11.29
CA ILE A 56 -1.18 -5.50 9.99
C ILE A 56 0.32 -5.75 10.02
N ALA A 57 0.79 -6.64 9.15
CA ALA A 57 2.21 -7.01 9.09
C ALA A 57 3.07 -5.84 8.59
N HIS A 58 2.65 -5.19 7.51
CA HIS A 58 3.37 -4.07 6.91
C HIS A 58 2.42 -2.95 6.52
N VAL A 59 2.83 -1.71 6.83
CA VAL A 59 2.12 -0.49 6.45
C VAL A 59 3.08 0.43 5.71
N ALA A 60 2.71 0.82 4.49
CA ALA A 60 3.40 1.83 3.70
C ALA A 60 2.61 3.14 3.72
N GLY A 61 3.23 4.20 4.25
CA GLY A 61 2.65 5.54 4.29
C GLY A 61 3.16 6.40 3.16
N ILE A 62 2.26 6.91 2.31
CA ILE A 62 2.58 7.84 1.23
C ILE A 62 2.00 9.23 1.47
N ARG A 63 2.63 10.27 0.94
CA ARG A 63 2.15 11.65 1.03
C ARG A 63 1.36 12.06 -0.20
N ASN A 64 1.62 11.42 -1.34
CA ASN A 64 0.97 11.76 -2.60
C ASN A 64 0.54 10.51 -3.39
N ILE A 65 -0.77 10.27 -3.44
CA ILE A 65 -1.39 9.12 -4.12
C ILE A 65 -1.16 9.05 -5.63
N VAL A 66 -0.64 10.11 -6.27
CA VAL A 66 -0.29 10.11 -7.70
C VAL A 66 1.20 10.07 -7.97
N ASP A 67 2.04 10.17 -6.94
CA ASP A 67 3.49 10.10 -7.09
C ASP A 67 3.94 8.64 -7.23
N LYS A 68 4.15 8.23 -8.48
CA LYS A 68 4.62 6.88 -8.80
C LYS A 68 6.00 6.58 -8.21
N LYS A 69 6.85 7.59 -8.02
CA LYS A 69 8.19 7.38 -7.49
C LYS A 69 8.10 7.00 -6.01
N GLU A 70 7.31 7.76 -5.25
CA GLU A 70 7.05 7.46 -3.83
C GLU A 70 6.40 6.07 -3.67
N ILE A 71 5.40 5.75 -4.50
CA ILE A 71 4.75 4.43 -4.50
C ILE A 71 5.78 3.32 -4.79
N LYS A 72 6.63 3.49 -5.80
CA LYS A 72 7.66 2.52 -6.16
C LYS A 72 8.63 2.26 -5.00
N GLU A 73 9.16 3.32 -4.40
CA GLU A 73 10.10 3.22 -3.27
C GLU A 73 9.48 2.45 -2.08
N GLN A 74 8.19 2.66 -1.80
CA GLN A 74 7.48 1.92 -0.75
C GLN A 74 7.25 0.44 -1.10
N LEU A 75 6.87 0.15 -2.35
CA LEU A 75 6.69 -1.23 -2.80
C LEU A 75 8.02 -2.01 -2.80
N GLU A 76 9.11 -1.39 -3.24
CA GLU A 76 10.45 -1.98 -3.19
C GLU A 76 10.90 -2.22 -1.76
N ALA A 77 10.74 -1.24 -0.86
CA ALA A 77 11.07 -1.40 0.56
C ALA A 77 10.27 -2.54 1.21
N PHE A 78 9.01 -2.71 0.83
CA PHE A 78 8.22 -3.86 1.27
C PHE A 78 8.77 -5.17 0.72
N LEU A 79 9.00 -5.27 -0.60
CA LEU A 79 9.54 -6.48 -1.23
C LEU A 79 10.89 -6.89 -0.62
N GLU A 80 11.79 -5.94 -0.39
CA GLU A 80 13.07 -6.19 0.29
C GLU A 80 12.88 -6.70 1.73
N ALA A 81 11.84 -6.22 2.44
CA ALA A 81 11.56 -6.64 3.81
C ALA A 81 10.97 -8.05 3.91
N VAL A 82 10.19 -8.51 2.92
CA VAL A 82 9.64 -9.89 2.89
C VAL A 82 10.59 -10.91 2.26
N GLU A 83 11.56 -10.49 1.44
CA GLU A 83 12.61 -11.38 0.92
C GLU A 83 13.78 -11.63 1.91
N ALA A 84 13.91 -10.81 2.95
CA ALA A 84 14.97 -10.89 3.96
C ALA A 84 14.69 -11.89 5.09
#